data_AF-A0A0D3HYJ8-F1
#
_entry.id   AF-A0A0D3HYJ8-F1
#
_cell.length_a   1.000
_cell.length_b   1.000
_cell.length_c   1.000
_cell.angle_alpha   90.00
_cell.angle_beta   90.00
_cell.angle_gamma   90.00
#
_symmetry.space_group_name_H-M   'P 1'
#
loop_
_entity.id
_entity.type
_entity.pdbx_description
1 polymer ?
#
loop_
_entity_poly.entity_id
_entity_poly.type
_entity_poly.pdbx_seq_one_letter_code
_entity_poly.pdbx_strand_id
1 'polypeptide(L)'
;MSTTQDLLLASPDLDTQLVLGLLQAVAWWVITRTLGALIAQSFSTKPWRDRWLALCKSTNERSYGVFFDDDVEHFHMATNMLAVGFQHAVGGALCLPSALGFASPLAFALARHGALCEVGWELQDVAVRLTQLLFGGKVGRARNPAGLLLILGIHHAMALSLVIPVNVFYPQHRGIHEMVFLLQGAAAVAMFAQNYGYTLDIQTRRGLRAMKANVLVVWAVILWSRVLRFAWVFSVILREIVEDGNLALSAVGAAVVLAMSYVNYIFFADATKKMLKFGRMRPPSPDSPDAKRRLSEAAALAQGAFGATRTSATLQRWASGEEDPAAAAQRLGEEKKER
;
A
#
# COMPACT_ATOMS: atom_id res chain seq x y z
N MET A 1 8.40 29.83 -15.79
CA MET A 1 8.10 28.70 -16.69
C MET A 1 9.20 27.68 -16.56
N SER A 2 8.87 26.48 -16.08
CA SER A 2 9.83 25.37 -15.92
C SER A 2 10.34 24.88 -17.27
N THR A 3 11.66 24.73 -17.41
CA THR A 3 12.26 24.10 -18.59
C THR A 3 12.16 22.57 -18.49
N THR A 4 12.39 21.86 -19.60
CA THR A 4 12.51 20.39 -19.57
C THR A 4 13.63 19.94 -18.64
N GLN A 5 14.74 20.67 -18.59
CA GLN A 5 15.85 20.38 -17.69
C GLN A 5 15.43 20.53 -16.23
N ASP A 6 14.63 21.55 -15.89
CA ASP A 6 14.11 21.74 -14.53
C ASP A 6 13.22 20.58 -14.09
N LEU A 7 12.34 20.12 -14.97
CA LEU A 7 11.48 18.96 -14.70
C LEU A 7 12.30 17.69 -14.50
N LEU A 8 13.31 17.44 -15.35
CA LEU A 8 14.18 16.26 -15.23
C LEU A 8 14.99 16.28 -13.94
N LEU A 9 15.52 17.44 -13.55
CA LEU A 9 16.31 17.60 -12.33
C LEU A 9 15.46 17.84 -11.08
N ALA A 10 14.13 17.87 -11.22
CA ALA A 10 13.20 18.27 -10.16
C ALA A 10 13.66 19.55 -9.46
N SER A 11 13.94 20.62 -10.22
CA SER A 11 14.40 21.91 -9.70
C SER A 11 13.56 22.37 -8.49
N PRO A 12 14.19 22.98 -7.47
CA PRO A 12 13.55 23.28 -6.19
C PRO A 12 12.69 24.55 -6.24
N ASP A 13 12.12 24.87 -7.39
CA ASP A 13 11.19 25.98 -7.54
C ASP A 13 9.75 25.47 -7.46
N LEU A 14 8.87 26.32 -6.94
CA LEU A 14 7.47 25.95 -6.67
C LEU A 14 6.74 25.50 -7.95
N ASP A 15 6.95 26.22 -9.06
CA ASP A 15 6.32 25.92 -10.35
C ASP A 15 6.68 24.50 -10.82
N THR A 16 7.97 24.16 -10.81
CA THR A 16 8.47 22.84 -11.20
C THR A 16 7.92 21.75 -10.29
N GLN A 17 7.92 21.94 -8.97
CA GLN A 17 7.41 20.93 -8.02
C GLN A 17 5.91 20.69 -8.19
N LEU A 18 5.11 21.74 -8.43
CA LEU A 18 3.67 21.63 -8.69
C LEU A 18 3.40 20.89 -10.01
N VAL A 19 4.09 21.27 -11.09
CA VAL A 19 3.96 20.61 -12.40
C VAL A 19 4.35 19.13 -12.28
N LEU A 20 5.46 18.82 -11.62
CA LEU A 20 5.87 17.43 -11.40
C LEU A 20 4.88 16.65 -10.53
N GLY A 21 4.30 17.26 -9.49
CA GLY A 21 3.25 16.62 -8.69
C GLY A 21 2.05 16.18 -9.53
N LEU A 22 1.60 17.04 -10.45
CA LEU A 22 0.52 16.71 -11.39
C LEU A 22 0.92 15.63 -12.41
N LEU A 23 2.13 15.72 -12.97
CA LEU A 23 2.64 14.71 -13.90
C LEU A 23 2.77 13.34 -13.23
N GLN A 24 3.27 13.30 -11.98
CA GLN A 24 3.34 12.10 -11.17
C GLN A 24 1.94 11.54 -10.87
N ALA A 25 0.94 12.39 -10.63
CA ALA A 25 -0.44 11.93 -10.42
C ALA A 25 -1.00 11.19 -11.63
N VAL A 26 -0.80 11.74 -12.84
CA VAL A 26 -1.19 11.08 -14.09
C VAL A 26 -0.39 9.80 -14.31
N ALA A 27 0.92 9.83 -14.10
CA ALA A 27 1.78 8.66 -14.26
C ALA A 27 1.36 7.52 -13.33
N TRP A 28 1.16 7.79 -12.04
CA TRP A 28 0.76 6.78 -11.07
C TRP A 28 -0.65 6.27 -11.28
N TRP A 29 -1.59 7.10 -11.77
CA TRP A 29 -2.90 6.62 -12.17
C TRP A 29 -2.81 5.52 -13.25
N VAL A 30 -1.98 5.74 -14.28
CA VAL A 30 -1.78 4.78 -15.37
C VAL A 30 -1.01 3.56 -14.88
N ILE A 31 0.10 3.77 -14.18
CA ILE A 31 0.99 2.69 -13.73
C ILE A 31 0.26 1.76 -12.76
N THR A 32 -0.39 2.29 -11.73
CA THR A 32 -1.03 1.45 -10.70
C THR A 32 -2.17 0.62 -11.27
N ARG A 33 -3.00 1.18 -12.16
CA ARG A 33 -4.07 0.43 -12.85
C ARG A 33 -3.51 -0.66 -13.75
N THR A 34 -2.50 -0.34 -14.55
CA THR A 34 -1.88 -1.29 -15.49
C THR A 34 -1.22 -2.43 -14.72
N LEU A 35 -0.40 -2.09 -13.73
CA LEU A 35 0.31 -3.06 -12.90
C LEU A 35 -0.66 -3.90 -12.07
N GLY A 36 -1.71 -3.30 -11.51
CA GLY A 36 -2.76 -4.02 -10.76
C GLY A 36 -3.49 -5.06 -11.62
N ALA A 37 -3.76 -4.75 -12.90
CA ALA A 37 -4.34 -5.68 -13.86
C ALA A 37 -3.37 -6.83 -14.21
N LEU A 38 -2.09 -6.52 -14.46
CA LEU A 38 -1.06 -7.55 -14.72
C LEU A 38 -0.87 -8.49 -13.51
N ILE A 39 -0.87 -7.94 -12.30
CA ILE A 39 -0.81 -8.73 -11.06
C ILE A 39 -2.07 -9.60 -10.94
N ALA A 40 -3.26 -9.06 -11.20
CA ALA A 40 -4.52 -9.82 -11.16
C ALA A 40 -4.50 -11.00 -12.14
N GLN A 41 -4.06 -10.78 -13.37
CA GLN A 41 -3.91 -11.84 -14.37
C GLN A 41 -2.93 -12.91 -13.88
N SER A 42 -1.76 -12.52 -13.38
CA SER A 42 -0.75 -13.46 -12.84
C SER A 42 -1.27 -14.25 -11.63
N PHE A 43 -2.02 -13.61 -10.74
CA PHE A 43 -2.52 -14.22 -9.50
C PHE A 43 -3.75 -15.10 -9.72
N SER A 44 -4.52 -14.86 -10.79
CA SER A 44 -5.77 -15.59 -11.09
C SER A 44 -5.58 -17.11 -11.22
N THR A 45 -4.39 -17.55 -11.61
CA THR A 45 -4.06 -18.97 -11.84
C THR A 45 -3.29 -19.61 -10.68
N LYS A 46 -3.03 -18.87 -9.60
CA LYS A 46 -2.18 -19.37 -8.51
C LYS A 46 -2.98 -20.25 -7.54
N PRO A 47 -2.42 -21.39 -7.10
CA PRO A 47 -3.13 -22.31 -6.20
C PRO A 47 -3.41 -21.72 -4.80
N TRP A 48 -2.72 -20.63 -4.43
CA TRP A 48 -2.91 -19.94 -3.16
C TRP A 48 -3.81 -18.69 -3.28
N ARG A 49 -4.39 -18.41 -4.46
CA ARG A 49 -5.19 -17.21 -4.75
C ARG A 49 -6.33 -17.02 -3.75
N ASP A 50 -7.18 -18.03 -3.57
CA ASP A 50 -8.40 -17.89 -2.78
C ASP A 50 -8.08 -17.67 -1.29
N ARG A 51 -7.05 -18.36 -0.76
CA ARG A 51 -6.53 -18.10 0.58
C ARG A 51 -6.02 -16.67 0.72
N TRP A 52 -5.22 -16.22 -0.24
CA TRP A 52 -4.67 -14.86 -0.25
C TRP A 52 -5.80 -13.82 -0.24
N LEU A 53 -6.80 -14.01 -1.10
CA LEU A 53 -7.95 -13.12 -1.22
C LEU A 53 -8.78 -13.05 0.06
N ALA A 54 -9.07 -14.21 0.67
CA ALA A 54 -9.79 -14.30 1.93
C ALA A 54 -9.06 -13.58 3.08
N LEU A 55 -7.73 -13.69 3.14
CA LEU A 55 -6.92 -12.97 4.14
C LEU A 55 -6.92 -11.46 3.88
N CYS A 56 -6.79 -11.03 2.62
CA CYS A 56 -6.94 -9.62 2.24
C CYS A 56 -8.32 -9.08 2.64
N LYS A 57 -9.39 -9.86 2.44
CA LYS A 57 -10.78 -9.46 2.76
C LYS A 57 -10.93 -9.23 4.25
N SER A 58 -10.49 -10.21 5.02
CA SER A 58 -10.49 -10.14 6.48
C SER A 58 -9.65 -8.99 7.02
N THR A 59 -8.55 -8.61 6.35
CA THR A 59 -7.77 -7.42 6.73
C THR A 59 -8.53 -6.14 6.42
N ASN A 60 -9.07 -5.99 5.22
CA ASN A 60 -9.75 -4.76 4.84
C ASN A 60 -11.00 -4.48 5.68
N GLU A 61 -11.77 -5.52 5.97
CA GLU A 61 -12.96 -5.40 6.83
C GLU A 61 -12.57 -5.01 8.26
N ARG A 62 -11.57 -5.69 8.86
CA ARG A 62 -11.19 -5.44 10.26
C ARG A 62 -10.38 -4.17 10.48
N SER A 63 -9.50 -3.83 9.55
CA SER A 63 -8.58 -2.70 9.68
C SER A 63 -9.19 -1.40 9.15
N TYR A 64 -10.01 -1.47 8.09
CA TYR A 64 -10.49 -0.29 7.38
C TYR A 64 -12.01 -0.16 7.35
N GLY A 65 -12.75 -1.17 7.79
CA GLY A 65 -14.21 -1.18 7.73
C GLY A 65 -14.76 -1.20 6.30
N VAL A 66 -13.96 -1.70 5.34
CA VAL A 66 -14.36 -1.79 3.94
C VAL A 66 -14.92 -3.18 3.68
N PHE A 67 -16.19 -3.23 3.25
CA PHE A 67 -16.91 -4.46 2.96
C PHE A 67 -17.12 -4.59 1.45
N PHE A 68 -16.91 -5.80 0.93
CA PHE A 68 -17.09 -6.12 -0.48
C PHE A 68 -18.15 -7.19 -0.65
N ASP A 69 -19.18 -6.87 -1.43
CA ASP A 69 -20.25 -7.80 -1.81
C ASP A 69 -19.80 -8.81 -2.87
N ASP A 70 -18.73 -8.48 -3.60
CA ASP A 70 -18.19 -9.24 -4.71
C ASP A 70 -16.69 -9.51 -4.53
N ASP A 71 -16.31 -10.78 -4.70
CA ASP A 71 -14.92 -11.21 -4.59
C ASP A 71 -14.08 -10.75 -5.79
N VAL A 72 -14.68 -10.49 -6.96
CA VAL A 72 -13.95 -9.96 -8.12
C VAL A 72 -13.52 -8.52 -7.85
N GLU A 73 -14.42 -7.66 -7.39
CA GLU A 73 -14.08 -6.29 -6.97
C GLU A 73 -12.98 -6.28 -5.91
N HIS A 74 -13.11 -7.12 -4.88
CA HIS A 74 -12.13 -7.21 -3.81
C HIS A 74 -10.77 -7.71 -4.31
N PHE A 75 -10.76 -8.66 -5.26
CA PHE A 75 -9.53 -9.15 -5.89
C PHE A 75 -8.80 -8.03 -6.63
N HIS A 76 -9.53 -7.21 -7.41
CA HIS A 76 -8.95 -6.05 -8.08
C HIS A 76 -8.41 -5.00 -7.10
N MET A 77 -9.11 -4.73 -5.98
CA MET A 77 -8.58 -3.82 -4.98
C MET A 77 -7.30 -4.37 -4.35
N ALA A 78 -7.27 -5.65 -4.00
CA ALA A 78 -6.11 -6.27 -3.38
C ALA A 78 -4.87 -6.27 -4.31
N THR A 79 -5.04 -6.45 -5.62
CA THR A 79 -3.93 -6.38 -6.59
C THR A 79 -3.51 -4.94 -6.88
N ASN A 80 -4.44 -3.99 -6.87
CA ASN A 80 -4.11 -2.56 -6.93
C ASN A 80 -3.29 -2.14 -5.70
N MET A 81 -3.59 -2.65 -4.50
CA MET A 81 -2.77 -2.37 -3.32
C MET A 81 -1.33 -2.87 -3.45
N LEU A 82 -1.09 -3.98 -4.16
CA LEU A 82 0.27 -4.41 -4.50
C LEU A 82 0.95 -3.44 -5.47
N ALA A 83 0.22 -2.87 -6.41
CA ALA A 83 0.73 -1.83 -7.30
C ALA A 83 1.06 -0.53 -6.54
N VAL A 84 0.29 -0.16 -5.51
CA VAL A 84 0.64 0.92 -4.58
C VAL A 84 1.93 0.59 -3.81
N GLY A 85 2.08 -0.65 -3.34
CA GLY A 85 3.33 -1.10 -2.73
C GLY A 85 4.54 -0.98 -3.67
N PHE A 86 4.35 -1.16 -4.98
CA PHE A 86 5.38 -0.91 -5.98
C PHE A 86 5.68 0.58 -6.15
N GLN A 87 4.67 1.45 -6.15
CA GLN A 87 4.88 2.90 -6.15
C GLN A 87 5.74 3.34 -4.95
N HIS A 88 5.42 2.86 -3.75
CA HIS A 88 6.22 3.12 -2.55
C HIS A 88 7.66 2.59 -2.68
N ALA A 89 7.85 1.45 -3.35
CA ALA A 89 9.19 0.89 -3.58
C ALA A 89 10.01 1.80 -4.51
N VAL A 90 9.39 2.31 -5.58
CA VAL A 90 10.04 3.23 -6.52
C VAL A 90 10.40 4.54 -5.84
N GLY A 91 9.44 5.19 -5.16
CA GLY A 91 9.71 6.47 -4.52
C GLY A 91 10.74 6.36 -3.40
N GLY A 92 10.68 5.30 -2.58
CA GLY A 92 11.74 4.99 -1.60
C GLY A 92 13.11 4.75 -2.26
N ALA A 93 13.17 3.96 -3.33
CA ALA A 93 14.42 3.65 -4.02
C ALA A 93 15.09 4.90 -4.63
N LEU A 94 14.30 5.85 -5.14
CA LEU A 94 14.81 7.11 -5.68
C LEU A 94 15.45 7.99 -4.60
N CYS A 95 15.00 7.90 -3.34
CA CYS A 95 15.61 8.62 -2.21
C CYS A 95 16.87 7.94 -1.66
N LEU A 96 17.09 6.66 -1.97
CA LEU A 96 18.16 5.86 -1.37
C LEU A 96 19.57 6.45 -1.57
N PRO A 97 19.97 6.96 -2.76
CA PRO A 97 21.30 7.56 -2.92
C PRO A 97 21.54 8.71 -1.93
N SER A 98 20.62 9.66 -1.83
CA SER A 98 20.79 10.76 -0.88
C SER A 98 20.75 10.28 0.57
N ALA A 99 19.84 9.36 0.90
CA ALA A 99 19.73 8.77 2.24
C ALA A 99 21.03 8.05 2.69
N LEU A 100 21.75 7.41 1.76
CA LEU A 100 23.05 6.78 2.01
C LEU A 100 24.22 7.76 2.11
N GLY A 101 23.99 9.05 1.82
CA GLY A 101 25.00 10.12 1.97
C GLY A 101 25.65 10.57 0.66
N PHE A 102 25.15 10.12 -0.51
CA PHE A 102 25.60 10.68 -1.77
C PHE A 102 25.06 12.11 -1.92
N ALA A 103 25.97 13.08 -1.97
CA ALA A 103 25.66 14.51 -2.03
C ALA A 103 25.88 15.08 -3.45
N SER A 104 25.37 14.40 -4.47
CA SER A 104 25.43 14.88 -5.86
C SER A 104 24.11 15.56 -6.27
N PRO A 105 24.14 16.50 -7.24
CA PRO A 105 22.91 17.10 -7.78
C PRO A 105 21.90 16.06 -8.26
N LEU A 106 22.38 14.96 -8.87
CA LEU A 106 21.54 13.85 -9.31
C LEU A 106 20.89 13.11 -8.13
N ALA A 107 21.62 12.85 -7.04
CA ALA A 107 21.07 12.17 -5.87
C ALA A 107 19.93 12.98 -5.22
N PHE A 108 20.06 14.31 -5.15
CA PHE A 108 19.02 15.20 -4.65
C PHE A 108 17.83 15.31 -5.63
N ALA A 109 18.09 15.36 -6.94
CA ALA A 109 17.05 15.31 -7.95
C ALA A 109 16.20 14.04 -7.86
N LEU A 110 16.84 12.86 -7.76
CA LEU A 110 16.16 11.59 -7.58
C LEU A 110 15.33 11.58 -6.29
N ALA A 111 15.90 12.04 -5.18
CA ALA A 111 15.17 12.05 -3.90
C ALA A 111 13.92 12.93 -3.93
N ARG A 112 13.97 14.09 -4.60
CA ARG A 112 12.78 14.95 -4.80
C ARG A 112 11.73 14.29 -5.69
N HIS A 113 12.14 13.61 -6.77
CA HIS A 113 11.23 12.78 -7.57
C HIS A 113 10.59 11.67 -6.73
N GLY A 114 11.38 11.00 -5.87
CA GLY A 114 10.88 9.96 -4.97
C GLY A 114 9.84 10.47 -3.97
N ALA A 115 10.05 11.66 -3.42
CA ALA A 115 9.08 12.32 -2.57
C ALA A 115 7.80 12.69 -3.34
N LEU A 116 7.94 13.21 -4.56
CA LEU A 116 6.82 13.57 -5.43
C LEU A 116 6.03 12.36 -5.96
N CYS A 117 6.61 11.15 -5.95
CA CYS A 117 5.84 9.94 -6.25
C CYS A 117 4.68 9.75 -5.27
N GLU A 118 4.85 10.11 -3.99
CA GLU A 118 3.78 10.04 -3.00
C GLU A 118 2.73 11.11 -3.25
N VAL A 119 3.15 12.37 -3.41
CA VAL A 119 2.24 13.49 -3.68
C VAL A 119 1.39 13.21 -4.92
N GLY A 120 2.01 12.73 -6.00
CA GLY A 120 1.29 12.39 -7.21
C GLY A 120 0.23 11.31 -6.97
N TRP A 121 0.61 10.21 -6.31
CA TRP A 121 -0.33 9.15 -5.98
C TRP A 121 -1.47 9.63 -5.07
N GLU A 122 -1.19 10.46 -4.06
CA GLU A 122 -2.20 11.00 -3.15
C GLU A 122 -3.18 11.95 -3.85
N LEU A 123 -2.69 12.83 -4.73
CA LEU A 123 -3.54 13.70 -5.56
C LEU A 123 -4.48 12.85 -6.44
N GLN A 124 -3.96 11.78 -7.03
CA GLN A 124 -4.74 10.83 -7.81
C GLN A 124 -5.78 10.10 -6.96
N ASP A 125 -5.41 9.60 -5.78
CA ASP A 125 -6.31 8.88 -4.87
C ASP A 125 -7.44 9.81 -4.39
N VAL A 126 -7.12 11.05 -4.00
CA VAL A 126 -8.10 12.08 -3.62
C VAL A 126 -9.09 12.33 -4.77
N ALA A 127 -8.61 12.53 -6.00
CA ALA A 127 -9.47 12.77 -7.15
C ALA A 127 -10.41 11.58 -7.43
N VAL A 128 -9.89 10.35 -7.37
CA VAL A 128 -10.70 9.13 -7.57
C VAL A 128 -11.75 8.99 -6.47
N ARG A 129 -11.39 9.19 -5.20
CA ARG A 129 -12.33 9.07 -4.07
C ARG A 129 -13.40 10.15 -4.09
N LEU A 130 -13.02 11.41 -4.37
CA LEU A 130 -13.99 12.50 -4.54
C LEU A 130 -14.97 12.18 -5.67
N THR A 131 -14.48 11.67 -6.80
CA THR A 131 -15.33 11.24 -7.91
C THR A 131 -16.29 10.12 -7.47
N GLN A 132 -15.81 9.12 -6.74
CA GLN A 132 -16.65 8.03 -6.21
C GLN A 132 -17.71 8.54 -5.22
N LEU A 133 -17.36 9.49 -4.34
CA LEU A 133 -18.28 10.04 -3.35
C LEU A 133 -19.37 10.92 -4.00
N LEU A 134 -18.98 11.76 -4.97
CA LEU A 134 -19.88 12.69 -5.65
C LEU A 134 -20.79 11.99 -6.66
N PHE A 135 -20.23 11.05 -7.44
CA PHE A 135 -20.93 10.47 -8.60
C PHE A 135 -21.24 8.96 -8.45
N GLY A 136 -20.65 8.26 -7.48
CA GLY A 136 -20.81 6.80 -7.32
C GLY A 136 -22.01 6.36 -6.47
N GLY A 137 -22.82 7.29 -5.96
CA GLY A 137 -24.04 6.99 -5.21
C GLY A 137 -23.79 6.13 -3.96
N LYS A 138 -24.60 5.08 -3.76
CA LYS A 138 -24.46 4.16 -2.61
C LYS A 138 -23.18 3.32 -2.70
N VAL A 139 -22.82 2.85 -3.89
CA VAL A 139 -21.62 2.02 -4.11
C VAL A 139 -20.36 2.83 -3.82
N GLY A 140 -20.28 4.06 -4.33
CA GLY A 140 -19.15 4.95 -4.08
C GLY A 140 -18.94 5.27 -2.59
N ARG A 141 -20.04 5.46 -1.84
CA ARG A 141 -19.99 5.64 -0.37
C ARG A 141 -19.58 4.36 0.37
N ALA A 142 -20.05 3.19 -0.06
CA ALA A 142 -19.66 1.90 0.53
C ALA A 142 -18.16 1.61 0.37
N ARG A 143 -17.58 2.01 -0.78
CA ARG A 143 -16.13 1.92 -1.04
C ARG A 143 -15.29 2.91 -0.23
N ASN A 144 -15.91 3.96 0.32
CA ASN A 144 -15.24 5.03 1.04
C ASN A 144 -15.86 5.24 2.42
N PRO A 145 -15.80 4.24 3.32
CA PRO A 145 -16.33 4.41 4.67
C PRO A 145 -15.57 5.53 5.39
N ALA A 146 -16.26 6.28 6.25
CA ALA A 146 -15.70 7.44 6.93
C ALA A 146 -14.40 7.12 7.70
N GLY A 147 -14.31 5.94 8.31
CA GLY A 147 -13.11 5.47 8.99
C GLY A 147 -11.89 5.33 8.06
N LEU A 148 -12.09 4.82 6.83
CA LEU A 148 -11.04 4.74 5.81
C LEU A 148 -10.61 6.15 5.38
N LEU A 149 -11.55 7.05 5.12
CA LEU A 149 -11.22 8.42 4.71
C LEU A 149 -10.46 9.17 5.80
N LEU A 150 -10.81 8.96 7.07
CA LEU A 150 -10.09 9.55 8.19
C LEU A 150 -8.65 9.02 8.29
N ILE A 151 -8.45 7.70 8.25
CA ILE A 151 -7.10 7.12 8.34
C ILE A 151 -6.23 7.54 7.16
N LEU A 152 -6.79 7.58 5.95
CA LEU A 152 -6.06 8.07 4.77
C LEU A 152 -5.76 9.57 4.90
N GLY A 153 -6.71 10.38 5.36
CA GLY A 153 -6.51 11.81 5.57
C GLY A 153 -5.35 12.09 6.53
N ILE A 154 -5.31 11.42 7.69
CA ILE A 154 -4.21 11.61 8.66
C ILE A 154 -2.89 10.99 8.17
N HIS A 155 -2.94 9.91 7.40
CA HIS A 155 -1.77 9.24 6.85
C HIS A 155 -1.13 10.10 5.74
N HIS A 156 -1.94 10.62 4.83
CA HIS A 156 -1.50 11.36 3.65
C HIS A 156 -1.24 12.85 3.92
N ALA A 157 -1.70 13.36 5.06
CA ALA A 157 -1.48 14.76 5.46
C ALA A 157 0.00 15.16 5.38
N MET A 158 0.91 14.24 5.72
CA MET A 158 2.34 14.51 5.69
C MET A 158 2.84 14.82 4.28
N ALA A 159 2.56 13.98 3.28
CA ALA A 159 3.10 14.18 1.95
C ALA A 159 2.40 15.36 1.25
N LEU A 160 1.07 15.45 1.33
CA LEU A 160 0.29 16.57 0.77
C LEU A 160 0.69 17.95 1.33
N SER A 161 1.12 18.03 2.60
CA SER A 161 1.44 19.33 3.22
C SER A 161 2.92 19.67 3.27
N LEU A 162 3.82 18.68 3.31
CA LEU A 162 5.24 18.95 3.53
C LEU A 162 6.11 18.75 2.29
N VAL A 163 5.85 17.76 1.42
CA VAL A 163 6.82 17.36 0.38
C VAL A 163 7.20 18.52 -0.54
N ILE A 164 6.21 19.25 -1.07
CA ILE A 164 6.50 20.38 -1.97
C ILE A 164 7.24 21.50 -1.20
N PRO A 165 6.76 21.99 -0.04
CA PRO A 165 7.50 22.98 0.75
C PRO A 165 8.93 22.56 1.08
N VAL A 166 9.16 21.34 1.56
CA VAL A 166 10.51 20.89 1.93
C VAL A 166 11.41 20.70 0.70
N ASN A 167 10.86 20.29 -0.45
CA ASN A 167 11.64 20.22 -1.69
C ASN A 167 12.05 21.60 -2.20
N VAL A 168 11.29 22.65 -1.89
CA VAL A 168 11.61 24.04 -2.26
C VAL A 168 12.61 24.67 -1.29
N PHE A 169 12.35 24.58 0.01
CA PHE A 169 13.16 25.24 1.03
C PHE A 169 14.41 24.44 1.44
N TYR A 170 14.35 23.10 1.37
CA TYR A 170 15.37 22.19 1.87
C TYR A 170 15.78 21.12 0.84
N PRO A 171 16.08 21.48 -0.43
CA PRO A 171 16.22 20.53 -1.54
C PRO A 171 17.38 19.55 -1.43
N GLN A 172 18.35 19.85 -0.57
CA GLN A 172 19.58 19.05 -0.39
C GLN A 172 19.64 18.42 1.00
N HIS A 173 18.58 18.56 1.81
CA HIS A 173 18.56 18.13 3.19
C HIS A 173 18.40 16.60 3.26
N ARG A 174 19.52 15.90 3.47
CA ARG A 174 19.58 14.44 3.56
C ARG A 174 18.56 13.82 4.52
N GLY A 175 18.32 14.44 5.68
CA GLY A 175 17.34 13.94 6.65
C GLY A 175 15.93 13.82 6.07
N ILE A 176 15.50 14.78 5.23
CA ILE A 176 14.19 14.75 4.58
C ILE A 176 14.12 13.59 3.59
N HIS A 177 15.16 13.41 2.77
CA HIS A 177 15.24 12.29 1.83
C HIS A 177 15.27 10.94 2.55
N GLU A 178 15.99 10.85 3.66
CA GLU A 178 16.00 9.68 4.52
C GLU A 178 14.61 9.41 5.11
N MET A 179 13.89 10.44 5.55
CA MET A 179 12.51 10.31 6.04
C MET A 179 11.59 9.70 4.98
N VAL A 180 11.66 10.20 3.75
CA VAL A 180 10.88 9.65 2.62
C VAL A 180 11.22 8.18 2.37
N PHE A 181 12.51 7.82 2.37
CA PHE A 181 12.95 6.43 2.25
C PHE A 181 12.42 5.55 3.40
N LEU A 182 12.50 6.02 4.65
CA LEU A 182 12.04 5.27 5.81
C LEU A 182 10.52 5.05 5.78
N LEU A 183 9.75 6.02 5.32
CA LEU A 183 8.31 5.88 5.20
C LEU A 183 7.96 4.99 3.99
N GLN A 184 8.28 5.42 2.78
CA GLN A 184 7.86 4.69 1.58
C GLN A 184 8.54 3.33 1.44
N GLY A 185 9.87 3.28 1.56
CA GLY A 185 10.64 2.04 1.43
C GLY A 185 10.22 0.98 2.45
N ALA A 186 10.01 1.37 3.71
CA ALA A 186 9.55 0.42 4.73
C ALA A 186 8.09 -0.02 4.51
N ALA A 187 7.22 0.87 4.02
CA ALA A 187 5.85 0.49 3.64
C ALA A 187 5.85 -0.53 2.51
N ALA A 188 6.67 -0.34 1.46
CA ALA A 188 6.81 -1.31 0.39
C ALA A 188 7.24 -2.69 0.91
N VAL A 189 8.29 -2.74 1.74
CA VAL A 189 8.76 -3.99 2.35
C VAL A 189 7.66 -4.64 3.18
N ALA A 190 6.97 -3.88 4.04
CA ALA A 190 5.89 -4.40 4.87
C ALA A 190 4.71 -4.92 4.04
N MET A 191 4.30 -4.21 2.99
CA MET A 191 3.20 -4.59 2.10
C MET A 191 3.53 -5.86 1.32
N PHE A 192 4.72 -5.96 0.72
CA PHE A 192 5.12 -7.16 -0.01
C PHE A 192 5.32 -8.36 0.90
N ALA A 193 5.96 -8.17 2.06
CA ALA A 193 6.13 -9.22 3.05
C ALA A 193 4.79 -9.69 3.62
N GLN A 194 3.84 -8.80 3.89
CA GLN A 194 2.50 -9.17 4.33
C GLN A 194 1.77 -10.01 3.27
N ASN A 195 1.80 -9.57 2.01
CA ASN A 195 1.17 -10.31 0.91
C ASN A 195 1.84 -11.67 0.67
N TYR A 196 3.17 -11.75 0.74
CA TYR A 196 3.88 -13.02 0.73
C TYR A 196 3.43 -13.92 1.88
N GLY A 197 3.29 -13.37 3.09
CA GLY A 197 2.74 -14.09 4.25
C GLY A 197 1.36 -14.72 3.97
N TYR A 198 0.48 -14.02 3.26
CA TYR A 198 -0.84 -14.54 2.88
C TYR A 198 -0.77 -15.71 1.88
N THR A 199 0.33 -15.83 1.14
CA THR A 199 0.57 -16.98 0.25
C THR A 199 1.11 -18.21 0.98
N LEU A 200 1.52 -18.11 2.26
CA LEU A 200 2.13 -19.22 2.99
C LEU A 200 1.11 -20.15 3.63
N ASP A 201 1.40 -21.45 3.61
CA ASP A 201 0.63 -22.45 4.35
C ASP A 201 1.19 -22.68 5.75
N ILE A 202 0.63 -21.98 6.73
CA ILE A 202 1.01 -22.08 8.15
C ILE A 202 0.66 -23.43 8.79
N GLN A 203 -0.09 -24.31 8.12
CA GLN A 203 -0.34 -25.67 8.61
C GLN A 203 0.89 -26.57 8.43
N THR A 204 1.77 -26.24 7.49
CA THR A 204 3.02 -26.97 7.28
C THR A 204 4.15 -26.42 8.16
N ARG A 205 5.07 -27.29 8.60
CA ARG A 205 6.28 -26.85 9.34
C ARG A 205 7.12 -25.85 8.54
N ARG A 206 7.20 -26.04 7.22
CA ARG A 206 7.94 -25.14 6.32
C ARG A 206 7.26 -23.78 6.22
N GLY A 207 5.96 -23.74 5.95
CA GLY A 207 5.22 -22.49 5.83
C GLY A 207 5.13 -21.72 7.15
N LEU A 208 5.00 -22.39 8.30
CA LEU A 208 5.07 -21.73 9.60
C LEU A 208 6.46 -21.14 9.89
N ARG A 209 7.56 -21.85 9.57
CA ARG A 209 8.91 -21.29 9.68
C ARG A 209 9.10 -20.07 8.79
N ALA A 210 8.64 -20.14 7.54
CA ALA A 210 8.68 -19.01 6.61
C ALA A 210 7.85 -17.83 7.14
N MET A 211 6.66 -18.08 7.69
CA MET A 211 5.81 -17.04 8.29
C MET A 211 6.49 -16.40 9.50
N LYS A 212 7.12 -17.19 10.40
CA LYS A 212 7.89 -16.68 11.55
C LYS A 212 9.01 -15.75 11.12
N ALA A 213 9.80 -16.17 10.13
CA ALA A 213 10.87 -15.33 9.57
C ALA A 213 10.30 -14.04 8.95
N ASN A 214 9.23 -14.16 8.16
CA ASN A 214 8.57 -13.03 7.51
C ASN A 214 8.05 -11.99 8.51
N VAL A 215 7.33 -12.40 9.55
CA VAL A 215 6.81 -11.46 10.56
C VAL A 215 7.90 -10.85 11.42
N LEU A 216 9.02 -11.57 11.65
CA LEU A 216 10.18 -11.02 12.34
C LEU A 216 10.84 -9.91 11.51
N VAL A 217 11.02 -10.14 10.21
CA VAL A 217 11.56 -9.12 9.28
C VAL A 217 10.67 -7.89 9.25
N VAL A 218 9.35 -8.06 9.08
CA VAL A 218 8.40 -6.92 9.09
C VAL A 218 8.46 -6.18 10.41
N TRP A 219 8.46 -6.89 11.54
CA TRP A 219 8.53 -6.25 12.86
C TRP A 219 9.82 -5.45 13.03
N ALA A 220 10.98 -6.01 12.65
CA ALA A 220 12.26 -5.32 12.74
C ALA A 220 12.30 -4.07 11.84
N VAL A 221 11.79 -4.17 10.61
CA VAL A 221 11.67 -3.04 9.68
C VAL A 221 10.77 -1.96 10.25
N ILE A 222 9.58 -2.30 10.78
CA ILE A 222 8.65 -1.32 11.35
C ILE A 222 9.23 -0.68 12.62
N LEU A 223 9.83 -1.46 13.53
CA LEU A 223 10.47 -0.92 14.73
C LEU A 223 11.57 0.09 14.38
N TRP A 224 12.44 -0.26 13.43
CA TRP A 224 13.51 0.65 13.01
C TRP A 224 12.96 1.88 12.29
N SER A 225 12.15 1.67 11.24
CA SER A 225 11.76 2.73 10.32
C SER A 225 10.63 3.64 10.81
N ARG A 226 9.75 3.16 11.69
CA ARG A 226 8.54 3.89 12.13
C ARG A 226 8.60 4.36 13.58
N VAL A 227 9.54 3.83 14.37
CA VAL A 227 9.71 4.18 15.78
C VAL A 227 11.08 4.81 16.01
N LEU A 228 12.15 4.01 15.92
CA LEU A 228 13.48 4.44 16.38
C LEU A 228 14.10 5.50 15.46
N ARG A 229 14.28 5.15 14.18
CA ARG A 229 14.93 6.03 13.21
C ARG A 229 14.01 7.18 12.80
N PHE A 230 12.70 6.94 12.70
CA PHE A 230 11.70 7.98 12.47
C PHE A 230 11.81 9.12 13.49
N ALA A 231 11.75 8.79 14.79
CA ALA A 231 11.81 9.81 15.84
C ALA A 231 13.12 10.59 15.81
N TRP A 232 14.25 9.91 15.57
CA TRP A 232 15.56 10.56 15.46
C TRP A 232 15.66 11.49 14.24
N VAL A 233 15.35 10.99 13.04
CA VAL A 233 15.49 11.79 11.81
C VAL A 233 14.54 12.98 11.85
N PHE A 234 13.32 12.79 12.35
CA PHE A 234 12.38 13.89 12.47
C PHE A 234 12.83 14.97 13.45
N SER A 235 13.37 14.60 14.62
CA SER A 235 13.84 15.60 15.59
C SER A 235 14.98 16.44 15.04
N VAL A 236 15.85 15.85 14.22
CA VAL A 236 16.92 16.57 13.50
C VAL A 236 16.32 17.56 12.50
N ILE A 237 15.41 17.12 11.62
CA ILE A 237 14.76 17.98 10.61
C ILE A 237 14.03 19.14 11.29
N LEU A 238 13.21 18.84 12.31
CA LEU A 238 12.38 19.86 12.94
C LEU A 238 13.24 20.90 13.66
N ARG A 239 14.34 20.48 14.31
CA ARG A 239 15.28 21.41 14.94
C ARG A 239 15.90 22.35 13.91
N GLU A 240 16.35 21.82 12.77
CA GLU A 240 16.95 22.64 11.70
C GLU A 240 15.96 23.67 11.13
N ILE A 241 14.71 23.27 10.86
CA ILE A 241 13.65 24.18 10.40
C ILE A 241 13.37 25.30 11.42
N VAL A 242 13.45 24.99 12.72
CA VAL A 242 13.27 25.99 13.79
C VAL A 242 14.47 26.93 13.88
N GLU A 243 15.69 26.40 13.79
CA GLU A 243 16.94 27.18 13.80
C GLU A 243 17.01 28.15 12.61
N ASP A 244 16.43 27.78 11.46
CA ASP A 244 16.30 28.65 10.28
C ASP A 244 15.18 29.71 10.40
N GLY A 245 14.38 29.68 11.47
CA GLY A 245 13.29 30.62 11.70
C GLY A 245 12.02 30.38 10.86
N ASN A 246 11.90 29.24 10.16
CA ASN A 246 10.70 28.91 9.39
C ASN A 246 9.60 28.31 10.29
N LEU A 247 9.04 29.17 11.14
CA LEU A 247 8.07 28.75 12.18
C LEU A 247 6.78 28.15 11.58
N ALA A 248 6.35 28.61 10.41
CA ALA A 248 5.16 28.07 9.75
C ALA A 248 5.37 26.61 9.33
N LEU A 249 6.48 26.31 8.64
CA LEU A 249 6.80 24.94 8.25
C LEU A 249 7.07 24.05 9.46
N SER A 250 7.68 24.58 10.52
CA SER A 250 7.87 23.86 11.79
C SER A 250 6.53 23.48 12.44
N ALA A 251 5.59 24.42 12.53
CA ALA A 251 4.28 24.17 13.11
C ALA A 251 3.47 23.12 12.33
N VAL A 252 3.44 23.24 10.99
CA VAL A 252 2.80 22.23 10.12
C VAL A 252 3.50 20.89 10.25
N GLY A 253 4.83 20.89 10.22
CA GLY A 253 5.68 19.71 10.38
C GLY A 253 5.40 18.96 11.68
N ALA A 254 5.37 19.66 12.81
CA ALA A 254 5.04 19.09 14.10
C ALA A 254 3.63 18.46 14.10
N ALA A 255 2.63 19.16 13.57
CA ALA A 255 1.25 18.68 13.53
C ALA A 255 1.11 17.37 12.72
N VAL A 256 1.65 17.32 11.51
CA VAL A 256 1.53 16.11 10.67
C VAL A 256 2.42 14.96 11.14
N VAL A 257 3.50 15.24 11.87
CA VAL A 257 4.28 14.18 12.51
C VAL A 257 3.57 13.58 13.71
N LEU A 258 2.85 14.36 14.50
CA LEU A 258 1.98 13.80 15.54
C LEU A 258 0.93 12.87 14.91
N ALA A 259 0.31 13.29 13.81
CA ALA A 259 -0.63 12.46 13.06
C ALA A 259 0.02 11.17 12.51
N MET A 260 1.17 11.27 11.84
CA MET A 260 1.89 10.11 11.32
C MET A 260 2.43 9.21 12.44
N SER A 261 2.79 9.76 13.60
CA SER A 261 3.22 8.99 14.78
C SER A 261 2.09 8.09 15.30
N TYR A 262 0.86 8.58 15.28
CA TYR A 262 -0.31 7.77 15.62
C TYR A 262 -0.50 6.60 14.65
N VAL A 263 -0.36 6.83 13.34
CA VAL A 263 -0.43 5.77 12.32
C VAL A 263 0.72 4.77 12.48
N ASN A 264 1.95 5.26 12.70
CA ASN A 264 3.13 4.44 12.95
C ASN A 264 2.94 3.55 14.19
N TYR A 265 2.32 4.07 15.25
CA TYR A 265 1.98 3.30 16.44
C TYR A 265 1.01 2.15 16.12
N ILE A 266 -0.05 2.41 15.33
CA ILE A 266 -0.99 1.37 14.91
C ILE A 266 -0.27 0.25 14.14
N PHE A 267 0.60 0.61 13.20
CA PHE A 267 1.38 -0.38 12.43
C PHE A 267 2.34 -1.18 13.31
N PHE A 268 3.01 -0.53 14.25
CA PHE A 268 3.90 -1.22 15.20
C PHE A 268 3.14 -2.17 16.12
N ALA A 269 1.96 -1.77 16.61
CA ALA A 269 1.10 -2.61 17.44
C ALA A 269 0.62 -3.85 16.68
N ASP A 270 0.18 -3.70 15.43
CA ASP A 270 -0.23 -4.83 14.57
C ASP A 270 0.95 -5.78 14.28
N ALA A 271 2.11 -5.24 13.90
CA ALA A 271 3.31 -6.03 13.65
C ALA A 271 3.74 -6.82 14.90
N THR A 272 3.70 -6.19 16.08
CA THR A 272 4.02 -6.83 17.37
C THR A 272 3.03 -7.95 17.69
N LYS A 273 1.72 -7.71 17.50
CA LYS A 273 0.68 -8.74 17.69
C LYS A 273 0.91 -9.94 16.78
N LYS A 274 1.24 -9.72 15.50
CA LYS A 274 1.56 -10.77 14.54
C LYS A 274 2.82 -11.54 14.95
N MET A 275 3.90 -10.84 15.31
CA MET A 275 5.14 -11.47 15.79
C MET A 275 4.88 -12.37 16.99
N LEU A 276 4.18 -11.89 18.02
CA LEU A 276 3.87 -12.68 19.21
C LEU A 276 2.97 -13.88 18.90
N LYS A 277 1.94 -13.68 18.06
CA LYS A 277 1.03 -14.75 17.62
C LYS A 277 1.79 -15.86 16.92
N PHE A 278 2.52 -15.54 15.87
CA PHE A 278 3.20 -16.55 15.05
C PHE A 278 4.44 -17.10 15.72
N GLY A 279 5.17 -16.30 16.51
CA GLY A 279 6.33 -16.75 17.28
C GLY A 279 5.99 -17.88 18.26
N ARG A 280 4.85 -17.76 18.95
CA ARG A 280 4.34 -18.77 19.91
C ARG A 280 3.61 -19.93 19.24
N MET A 281 3.21 -19.81 17.98
CA MET A 281 2.51 -20.86 17.25
C MET A 281 3.43 -22.08 17.05
N ARG A 282 2.89 -23.28 17.34
CA ARG A 282 3.52 -24.58 17.05
C ARG A 282 2.87 -25.18 15.81
N PRO A 283 3.62 -25.98 15.02
CA PRO A 283 3.01 -26.74 13.93
C PRO A 283 1.90 -27.65 14.49
N PRO A 284 0.80 -27.88 13.74
CA PRO A 284 -0.18 -28.89 14.13
C PRO A 284 0.52 -30.23 14.32
N SER A 285 0.21 -30.94 15.42
CA SER A 285 0.60 -32.34 15.53
C SER A 285 -0.16 -33.12 14.45
N PRO A 286 0.48 -34.04 13.70
CA PRO A 286 -0.19 -34.90 12.73
C PRO A 286 -1.40 -35.62 13.34
N ASP A 287 -1.31 -35.93 14.64
CA ASP A 287 -2.34 -36.68 15.38
C ASP A 287 -3.42 -35.79 16.00
N SER A 288 -3.29 -34.47 15.92
CA SER A 288 -4.29 -33.58 16.51
C SER A 288 -5.63 -33.69 15.77
N PRO A 289 -6.77 -33.75 16.49
CA PRO A 289 -8.10 -33.75 15.87
C PRO A 289 -8.30 -32.57 14.92
N ASP A 290 -7.72 -31.40 15.24
CA ASP A 290 -7.74 -30.21 14.39
C ASP A 290 -6.99 -30.40 13.08
N ALA A 291 -5.82 -31.06 13.09
CA ALA A 291 -5.09 -31.35 11.86
C ALA A 291 -5.90 -32.29 10.96
N LYS A 292 -6.53 -33.32 11.54
CA LYS A 292 -7.39 -34.27 10.81
C LYS A 292 -8.63 -33.58 10.24
N ARG A 293 -9.31 -32.73 11.02
CA ARG A 293 -10.47 -31.95 10.56
C ARG A 293 -10.11 -31.00 9.43
N ARG A 294 -8.98 -30.32 9.53
CA ARG A 294 -8.51 -29.41 8.47
C ARG A 294 -8.08 -30.16 7.20
N LEU A 295 -7.47 -31.34 7.33
CA LEU A 295 -7.15 -32.22 6.20
C LEU A 295 -8.43 -32.69 5.49
N SER A 296 -9.47 -33.07 6.23
CA SER A 296 -10.76 -33.45 5.64
C SER A 296 -11.48 -32.28 4.99
N GLU A 297 -11.45 -31.08 5.60
CA GLU A 297 -11.99 -29.84 5.02
C GLU A 297 -11.24 -29.48 3.73
N ALA A 298 -9.90 -29.60 3.71
CA ALA A 298 -9.10 -29.35 2.52
C ALA A 298 -9.32 -30.38 1.40
N ALA A 299 -9.49 -31.67 1.74
CA ALA A 299 -9.83 -32.72 0.78
C ALA A 299 -11.23 -32.53 0.17
N ALA A 300 -12.21 -32.15 1.00
CA ALA A 300 -13.56 -31.81 0.55
C ALA A 300 -13.56 -30.56 -0.35
N LEU A 301 -12.78 -29.54 -0.01
CA LEU A 301 -12.59 -28.36 -0.86
C LEU A 301 -11.88 -28.70 -2.18
N ALA A 302 -10.88 -29.59 -2.18
CA ALA A 302 -10.22 -30.04 -3.40
C ALA A 302 -11.14 -30.84 -4.32
N GLN A 303 -12.07 -31.62 -3.75
CA GLN A 303 -13.10 -32.34 -4.50
C GLN A 303 -14.22 -31.39 -5.00
N GLY A 304 -14.56 -30.36 -4.23
CA GLY A 304 -15.54 -29.33 -4.61
C GLY A 304 -15.00 -28.28 -5.61
N ALA A 305 -13.71 -27.98 -5.58
CA ALA A 305 -13.07 -27.02 -6.48
C ALA A 305 -13.02 -27.48 -7.94
N PHE A 306 -13.17 -28.79 -8.20
CA PHE A 306 -13.41 -29.31 -9.55
C PHE A 306 -14.80 -28.94 -10.10
N GLY A 307 -15.72 -28.46 -9.26
CA GLY A 307 -17.01 -27.87 -9.67
C GLY A 307 -16.97 -26.35 -9.91
N ALA A 308 -15.85 -25.67 -9.63
CA ALA A 308 -15.69 -24.21 -9.77
C ALA A 308 -15.24 -23.77 -11.19
N THR A 309 -15.50 -24.59 -12.20
CA THR A 309 -15.18 -24.31 -13.61
C THR A 309 -15.98 -23.13 -14.19
N ARG A 310 -17.10 -22.72 -13.58
CA ARG A 310 -17.90 -21.58 -14.07
C ARG A 310 -17.31 -20.21 -13.77
N THR A 311 -16.69 -19.99 -12.61
CA THR A 311 -16.13 -18.68 -12.24
C THR A 311 -14.84 -18.36 -12.99
N SER A 312 -14.08 -19.40 -13.36
CA SER A 312 -12.87 -19.27 -14.20
C SER A 312 -13.20 -18.80 -15.62
N ALA A 313 -14.30 -19.27 -16.21
CA ALA A 313 -14.68 -18.94 -17.58
C ALA A 313 -15.09 -17.46 -17.72
N THR A 314 -15.88 -16.93 -16.78
CA THR A 314 -16.28 -15.50 -16.79
C THR A 314 -15.08 -14.57 -16.58
N LEU A 315 -14.16 -14.93 -15.67
CA LEU A 315 -12.93 -14.15 -15.45
C LEU A 315 -11.95 -14.23 -16.63
N GLN A 316 -11.86 -15.37 -17.32
CA GLN A 316 -11.07 -15.49 -18.56
C GLN A 316 -11.66 -14.65 -19.69
N ARG A 317 -12.99 -14.64 -19.87
CA ARG A 317 -13.66 -13.81 -20.88
C ARG A 317 -13.44 -12.32 -20.62
N TRP A 318 -13.54 -11.89 -19.36
CA TRP A 318 -13.19 -10.52 -18.95
C TRP A 318 -11.73 -10.15 -19.24
N ALA A 319 -10.79 -11.00 -18.84
CA ALA A 319 -9.36 -10.76 -19.04
C ALA A 319 -8.97 -10.74 -20.53
N SER A 320 -9.73 -11.45 -21.37
CA SER A 320 -9.56 -11.44 -22.83
C SER A 320 -10.27 -10.27 -23.54
N GLY A 321 -11.08 -9.48 -22.83
CA GLY A 321 -11.90 -8.43 -23.42
C GLY A 321 -13.10 -8.94 -24.22
N GLU A 322 -13.42 -10.25 -24.15
CA GLU A 322 -14.59 -10.85 -24.83
C GLU A 322 -15.92 -10.43 -24.23
N GLU A 323 -15.93 -9.89 -23.01
CA GLU A 323 -17.16 -9.55 -22.30
C GLU A 323 -17.05 -8.22 -21.57
N ASP A 324 -18.02 -7.33 -21.81
CA ASP A 324 -18.14 -6.02 -21.16
C ASP A 324 -18.44 -6.20 -19.66
N PRO A 325 -17.66 -5.58 -18.77
CA PRO A 325 -17.93 -5.48 -17.34
C PRO A 325 -19.35 -5.13 -16.94
N ALA A 326 -19.98 -4.18 -17.65
CA ALA A 326 -21.33 -3.75 -17.34
C ALA A 326 -22.36 -4.85 -17.66
N ALA A 327 -22.20 -5.54 -18.79
CA ALA A 327 -23.09 -6.62 -19.21
C ALA A 327 -22.99 -7.86 -18.31
N ALA A 328 -21.77 -8.23 -17.89
CA ALA A 328 -21.56 -9.34 -16.97
C ALA A 328 -22.20 -9.09 -15.59
N ALA A 329 -22.07 -7.86 -15.07
CA ALA A 329 -22.67 -7.46 -13.81
C ALA A 329 -24.22 -7.46 -13.86
N GLN A 330 -24.79 -7.00 -14.98
CA GLN A 330 -26.25 -7.01 -15.18
C GLN A 330 -26.82 -8.43 -15.17
N ARG A 331 -26.16 -9.36 -15.88
CA ARG A 331 -26.60 -10.75 -16.01
C ARG A 331 -26.53 -11.51 -14.68
N LEU A 332 -25.47 -11.30 -13.89
CA LEU A 332 -25.36 -11.83 -12.53
C LEU A 332 -26.44 -11.27 -11.59
N GLY A 333 -26.86 -10.02 -11.82
CA GLY A 333 -27.97 -9.40 -11.11
C GLY A 333 -29.33 -10.03 -11.45
N GLU A 334 -29.53 -10.43 -12.71
CA GLU A 334 -30.74 -11.14 -13.16
C GLU A 334 -30.79 -12.57 -12.63
N GLU A 335 -29.69 -13.33 -12.70
CA GLU A 335 -29.61 -14.70 -12.14
C GLU A 335 -29.84 -14.75 -10.63
N LYS A 336 -29.46 -13.69 -9.89
CA LYS A 336 -29.76 -13.57 -8.47
C LYS A 336 -31.21 -13.23 -8.17
N LYS A 337 -31.95 -12.61 -9.10
CA LYS A 337 -33.39 -12.34 -8.95
C LYS A 337 -34.24 -13.57 -9.22
N GLU A 338 -33.73 -14.51 -10.01
CA GLU A 338 -34.41 -15.77 -10.31
C GLU A 338 -34.22 -16.86 -9.24
N ARG A 339 -33.37 -16.61 -8.24
CA ARG A 339 -33.13 -17.50 -7.09
C ARG A 339 -33.71 -16.93 -5.80
#